data_AF-A0A1G8WSF9-F1
#
_entry.id   AF-A0A1G8WSF9-F1
#
_cell.length_a   1.000
_cell.length_b   1.000
_cell.length_c   1.000
_cell.angle_alpha   90.00
_cell.angle_beta   90.00
_cell.angle_gamma   90.00
#
_symmetry.space_group_name_H-M   'P 1'
#
loop_
_entity.id
_entity.type
_entity.pdbx_description
1 polymer ?
#
loop_
_entity_poly.entity_id
_entity_poly.type
_entity_poly.pdbx_seq_one_letter_code
_entity_poly.pdbx_strand_id
1 'polypeptide(L)'
;MITLAFVGLLVVACESNTYEEVSVVVATPTYTKDIQPIMSANCISCHSTDGGQEPYLENYDQVKNAIINNGLLDEIAAPTGEGMPEAQRMPQSKIDAVTSWANNGFPNQ
;
A
#
# COMPACT_ATOMS: atom_id res chain seq x y z
N MET A 1 -30.38 -49.44 -23.31
CA MET A 1 -29.62 -48.80 -22.20
C MET A 1 -29.98 -47.32 -22.26
N ILE A 2 -31.05 -46.90 -21.58
CA ILE A 2 -31.08 -46.26 -20.26
C ILE A 2 -30.45 -44.84 -20.28
N THR A 3 -31.35 -43.85 -20.38
CA THR A 3 -31.44 -42.49 -19.77
C THR A 3 -30.25 -41.53 -19.65
N LEU A 4 -30.55 -40.27 -20.04
CA LEU A 4 -30.18 -38.95 -19.47
C LEU A 4 -28.80 -38.76 -18.83
N ALA A 5 -28.08 -37.72 -19.26
CA ALA A 5 -27.73 -36.60 -18.38
C ALA A 5 -27.18 -35.41 -19.18
N PHE A 6 -27.91 -34.30 -19.11
CA PHE A 6 -27.41 -32.94 -19.32
C PHE A 6 -26.30 -32.70 -18.29
N VAL A 7 -25.08 -32.37 -18.71
CA VAL A 7 -24.08 -31.76 -17.82
C VAL A 7 -23.58 -30.51 -18.53
N GLY A 8 -24.34 -29.42 -18.33
CA GLY A 8 -23.81 -28.09 -18.54
C GLY A 8 -22.71 -27.88 -17.51
N LEU A 9 -21.46 -27.79 -17.96
CA LEU A 9 -20.39 -27.33 -17.10
C LEU A 9 -20.39 -25.81 -17.14
N LEU A 10 -20.85 -25.27 -16.02
CA LEU A 10 -20.97 -23.87 -15.69
C LEU A 10 -19.66 -23.15 -15.98
N VAL A 11 -19.72 -22.13 -16.84
CA VAL A 11 -18.81 -20.99 -16.77
C VAL A 11 -19.03 -20.33 -15.42
N VAL A 12 -18.30 -20.80 -14.41
CA VAL A 12 -18.05 -20.01 -13.20
C VAL A 12 -17.10 -18.90 -13.65
N ALA A 13 -17.69 -17.83 -14.20
CA ALA A 13 -17.11 -16.52 -14.05
C ALA A 13 -17.14 -16.26 -12.54
N CYS A 14 -16.01 -16.53 -11.89
CA CYS A 14 -15.77 -16.04 -10.56
C CYS A 14 -15.58 -14.52 -10.71
N GLU A 15 -16.68 -13.78 -10.92
CA GLU A 15 -16.74 -12.41 -10.43
C GLU A 15 -16.75 -12.55 -8.92
N SER A 16 -15.54 -12.68 -8.37
CA SER A 16 -15.30 -12.32 -6.98
C SER A 16 -15.69 -10.86 -6.88
N ASN A 17 -16.93 -10.64 -6.47
CA ASN A 17 -17.45 -9.39 -5.97
C ASN A 17 -16.72 -9.09 -4.65
N THR A 18 -15.42 -8.81 -4.75
CA THR A 18 -14.80 -7.93 -3.78
C THR A 18 -15.22 -6.57 -4.25
N TYR A 19 -16.20 -5.98 -3.55
CA TYR A 19 -16.35 -4.55 -3.37
C TYR A 19 -15.05 -3.91 -3.82
N GLU A 20 -15.06 -3.31 -5.02
CA GLU A 20 -13.97 -2.44 -5.40
C GLU A 20 -13.85 -1.51 -4.21
N GLU A 21 -12.76 -1.65 -3.45
CA GLU A 21 -12.36 -0.56 -2.61
C GLU A 21 -12.17 0.54 -3.65
N VAL A 22 -13.21 1.37 -3.82
CA VAL A 22 -13.13 2.60 -4.58
C VAL A 22 -12.20 3.44 -3.73
N SER A 23 -10.92 3.12 -3.84
CA SER A 23 -9.83 3.91 -3.33
C SER A 23 -9.91 5.16 -4.15
N VAL A 24 -10.63 6.14 -3.60
CA VAL A 24 -10.59 7.50 -4.11
C VAL A 24 -9.10 7.84 -4.10
N VAL A 25 -8.49 7.81 -5.29
CA VAL A 25 -7.13 8.29 -5.47
C VAL A 25 -7.22 9.75 -5.04
N VAL A 26 -6.69 10.05 -3.85
CA VAL A 26 -6.64 11.41 -3.35
C VAL A 26 -5.73 12.14 -4.33
N ALA A 27 -6.30 13.04 -5.14
CA ALA A 27 -5.56 13.70 -6.20
C ALA A 27 -4.37 14.52 -5.65
N THR A 28 -4.51 15.02 -4.42
CA THR A 28 -3.51 15.80 -3.69
C THR A 28 -3.44 15.32 -2.24
N PRO A 29 -2.81 14.17 -1.97
CA PRO A 29 -2.67 13.66 -0.61
C PRO A 29 -1.76 14.59 0.19
N THR A 30 -2.01 14.73 1.48
CA THR A 30 -1.19 15.54 2.39
C THR A 30 -0.62 14.68 3.49
N TYR A 31 0.48 15.12 4.09
CA TYR A 31 1.17 14.30 5.07
C TYR A 31 0.27 13.98 6.27
N THR A 32 -0.29 15.01 6.92
CA THR A 32 -1.07 14.81 8.15
C THR A 32 -2.33 14.00 7.92
N LYS A 33 -2.99 14.17 6.77
CA LYS A 33 -4.27 13.51 6.50
C LYS A 33 -4.11 12.10 5.95
N ASP A 34 -3.20 11.91 5.00
CA ASP A 34 -3.16 10.71 4.18
C ASP A 34 -1.93 9.85 4.45
N ILE A 35 -0.75 10.45 4.64
CA ILE A 35 0.52 9.70 4.72
C ILE A 35 0.85 9.25 6.14
N GLN A 36 0.67 10.12 7.15
CA GLN A 36 0.95 9.81 8.53
C GLN A 36 0.18 8.58 9.03
N PRO A 37 -1.13 8.39 8.71
CA PRO A 37 -1.84 7.17 9.07
C PRO A 37 -1.28 5.91 8.39
N ILE A 38 -0.81 6.02 7.14
CA ILE A 38 -0.17 4.89 6.43
C ILE A 38 1.11 4.48 7.15
N MET A 39 1.98 5.43 7.48
CA MET A 39 3.25 5.16 8.17
C MET A 39 3.02 4.55 9.55
N SER A 40 2.05 5.10 10.29
CA SER A 40 1.69 4.61 11.63
C SER A 40 1.17 3.18 11.61
N ALA A 41 0.36 2.83 10.61
CA ALA A 41 -0.27 1.50 10.54
C ALA A 41 0.63 0.42 9.94
N ASN A 42 1.63 0.77 9.12
CA ASN A 42 2.35 -0.22 8.30
C ASN A 42 3.88 -0.18 8.46
N CYS A 43 4.45 0.85 9.09
CA CYS A 43 5.90 1.07 9.06
C CYS A 43 6.51 1.22 10.45
N ILE A 44 5.90 2.03 11.32
CA ILE A 44 6.48 2.49 12.60
C ILE A 44 6.74 1.36 13.61
N SER A 45 6.08 0.20 13.50
CA SER A 45 6.35 -0.94 14.41
C SER A 45 7.81 -1.41 14.36
N CYS A 46 8.47 -1.24 13.20
CA CYS A 46 9.89 -1.54 13.02
C CYS A 46 10.68 -0.24 12.75
N HIS A 47 10.17 0.60 11.87
CA HIS A 47 10.83 1.83 11.41
C HIS A 47 10.58 3.03 12.32
N SER A 48 10.94 2.90 13.59
CA SER A 48 10.87 3.94 14.61
C SER A 48 12.02 3.82 15.59
N THR A 49 12.19 4.85 16.42
CA THR A 49 13.17 4.83 17.52
C THR A 49 12.99 3.61 18.42
N ASP A 50 11.74 3.23 18.72
CA ASP A 50 11.43 2.08 19.56
C ASP A 50 11.53 0.75 18.80
N GLY A 51 11.19 0.74 17.50
CA GLY A 51 11.29 -0.44 16.63
C GLY A 51 12.73 -0.77 16.22
N GLY A 52 13.64 0.20 16.31
CA GLY A 52 15.09 0.03 16.15
C GLY A 52 15.58 -0.16 14.72
N GLN A 53 14.70 -0.10 13.70
CA GLN A 53 15.07 -0.22 12.30
C GLN A 53 15.16 1.16 11.64
N GLU A 54 16.33 1.50 11.10
CA GLU A 54 16.48 2.68 10.24
C GLU A 54 16.06 2.36 8.79
N PRO A 55 15.57 3.35 8.01
CA PRO A 55 15.28 4.72 8.41
C PRO A 55 14.06 4.80 9.33
N TYR A 56 14.05 5.76 10.26
CA TYR A 56 12.86 6.06 11.07
C TYR A 56 11.82 6.79 10.23
N LEU A 57 10.53 6.53 10.47
CA LEU A 57 9.39 7.00 9.67
C LEU A 57 8.28 7.61 10.55
N GLU A 58 8.65 8.22 11.67
CA GLU A 58 7.75 8.69 12.72
C GLU A 58 7.15 10.08 12.44
N ASN A 59 7.80 10.88 11.59
CA ASN A 59 7.36 12.25 11.28
C ASN A 59 7.57 12.64 9.80
N TYR A 60 7.07 13.83 9.45
CA TYR A 60 7.11 14.36 8.08
C TYR A 60 8.52 14.36 7.48
N ASP A 61 9.49 14.91 8.20
CA ASP A 61 10.85 15.10 7.68
C ASP A 61 11.54 13.76 7.47
N GLN A 62 11.32 12.82 8.40
CA GLN A 62 11.81 11.45 8.32
C GLN A 62 11.27 10.70 7.10
N VAL A 63 9.95 10.74 6.89
CA VAL A 63 9.32 10.05 5.74
C VAL A 63 9.75 10.68 4.42
N LYS A 64 9.80 12.02 4.36
CA LYS A 64 10.31 12.76 3.20
C LYS A 64 11.77 12.40 2.91
N ASN A 65 12.61 12.37 3.94
CA ASN A 65 14.01 11.99 3.81
C ASN A 65 14.15 10.55 3.30
N ALA A 66 13.34 9.62 3.80
CA ALA A 66 13.37 8.23 3.36
C ALA A 66 13.00 8.06 1.88
N ILE A 67 12.08 8.88 1.37
CA ILE A 67 11.74 8.92 -0.06
C ILE A 67 12.91 9.48 -0.88
N ILE A 68 13.50 10.60 -0.44
CA ILE A 68 14.55 11.29 -1.22
C ILE A 68 15.87 10.52 -1.20
N ASN A 69 16.23 9.91 -0.07
CA ASN A 69 17.58 9.42 0.18
C ASN A 69 17.68 7.91 0.47
N ASN A 70 16.57 7.22 0.77
CA ASN A 70 16.60 5.82 1.22
C ASN A 70 15.76 4.86 0.35
N GLY A 71 15.20 5.32 -0.77
CA GLY A 71 14.49 4.44 -1.71
C GLY A 71 13.13 3.94 -1.21
N LEU A 72 12.46 4.66 -0.29
CA LEU A 72 11.20 4.21 0.30
C LEU A 72 10.14 3.82 -0.76
N LEU A 73 10.07 4.54 -1.89
CA LEU A 73 9.09 4.25 -2.94
C LEU A 73 9.34 2.89 -3.62
N ASP A 74 10.60 2.51 -3.79
CA ASP A 74 10.96 1.23 -4.40
C ASP A 74 10.63 0.08 -3.43
N GLU A 75 10.97 0.25 -2.15
CA GLU A 75 10.70 -0.72 -1.09
C GLU A 75 9.21 -1.03 -0.92
N ILE A 76 8.34 -0.01 -0.94
CA ILE A 76 6.89 -0.21 -0.79
C ILE A 76 6.22 -0.73 -2.06
N ALA A 77 6.85 -0.53 -3.22
CA ALA A 77 6.33 -0.99 -4.50
C ALA A 77 6.65 -2.47 -4.76
N ALA A 78 7.71 -2.99 -4.13
CA ALA A 78 8.22 -4.34 -4.32
C ALA A 78 7.17 -5.44 -4.01
N PRO A 79 7.36 -6.65 -4.58
CA PRO A 79 6.55 -7.82 -4.23
C PRO A 79 6.63 -8.19 -2.74
N THR A 80 5.63 -8.93 -2.24
CA THR A 80 5.66 -9.45 -0.86
C THR A 80 6.89 -10.33 -0.64
N GLY A 81 7.62 -10.09 0.44
CA GLY A 81 8.87 -10.78 0.77
C GLY A 81 10.13 -10.22 0.08
N GLU A 82 9.99 -9.23 -0.81
CA GLU A 82 11.12 -8.58 -1.50
C GLU A 82 11.30 -7.10 -1.13
N GLY A 83 10.34 -6.53 -0.40
CA GLY A 83 10.44 -5.19 0.17
C GLY A 83 9.54 -5.04 1.39
N MET A 84 9.13 -3.80 1.68
CA MET A 84 8.48 -3.45 2.94
C MET A 84 7.00 -3.07 2.78
N PRO A 85 6.09 -3.53 3.66
CA PRO A 85 6.32 -4.48 4.75
C PRO A 85 6.53 -5.93 4.24
N GLU A 86 7.52 -6.63 4.79
CA GLU A 86 7.92 -7.98 4.33
C GLU A 86 6.78 -9.00 4.39
N ALA A 87 6.04 -9.02 5.49
CA ALA A 87 5.02 -10.03 5.76
C ALA A 87 3.82 -9.93 4.81
N GLN A 88 3.43 -8.71 4.45
CA GLN A 88 2.32 -8.47 3.54
C GLN A 88 2.46 -7.10 2.87
N ARG A 89 2.46 -7.10 1.55
CA ARG A 89 2.42 -5.86 0.77
C ARG A 89 1.14 -5.06 1.07
N MET A 90 1.30 -3.74 1.18
CA MET A 90 0.16 -2.84 1.35
C MET A 90 -0.76 -2.83 0.11
N PRO A 91 -2.04 -2.44 0.26
CA PRO A 91 -2.91 -2.15 -0.87
C PRO A 91 -2.29 -1.13 -1.83
N GLN A 92 -2.51 -1.33 -3.14
CA GLN A 92 -1.95 -0.45 -4.16
C GLN A 92 -2.35 1.02 -3.96
N SER A 93 -3.57 1.27 -3.50
CA SER A 93 -4.08 2.61 -3.19
C SER A 93 -3.23 3.38 -2.18
N LYS A 94 -2.64 2.71 -1.19
CA LYS A 94 -1.74 3.35 -0.21
C LYS A 94 -0.38 3.67 -0.81
N ILE A 95 0.14 2.78 -1.65
CA ILE A 95 1.41 2.98 -2.37
C ILE A 95 1.25 4.17 -3.34
N ASP A 96 0.12 4.24 -4.05
CA ASP A 96 -0.21 5.34 -4.95
C ASP A 96 -0.37 6.65 -4.19
N ALA A 97 -0.94 6.64 -2.98
CA ALA A 97 -1.03 7.84 -2.13
C ALA A 97 0.36 8.37 -1.73
N VAL A 98 1.28 7.51 -1.29
CA VAL A 98 2.66 7.91 -0.94
C VAL A 98 3.42 8.41 -2.18
N THR A 99 3.25 7.75 -3.32
CA THR A 99 3.86 8.13 -4.60
C THR A 99 3.33 9.48 -5.09
N SER A 100 2.00 9.68 -5.04
CA SER A 100 1.35 10.95 -5.40
C SER A 100 1.79 12.09 -4.47
N TRP A 101 1.91 11.83 -3.17
CA TRP A 101 2.40 12.82 -2.20
C TRP A 101 3.83 13.29 -2.51
N ALA A 102 4.72 12.35 -2.86
CA ALA A 102 6.08 12.68 -3.28
C ALA A 102 6.09 13.50 -4.58
N ASN A 103 5.31 13.09 -5.58
CA ASN A 103 5.22 13.79 -6.87
C ASN A 103 4.62 15.20 -6.75
N ASN A 104 3.74 15.41 -5.77
CA ASN A 104 3.13 16.71 -5.48
C ASN A 104 4.01 17.62 -4.61
N GLY A 105 5.28 17.26 -4.36
CA GLY A 105 6.23 18.10 -3.64
C GLY A 105 6.07 18.05 -2.11
N PHE A 106 5.56 16.94 -1.58
CA PHE A 106 5.41 16.70 -0.14
C PHE A 106 4.54 17.74 0.60
N PRO A 107 3.29 18.03 0.16
CA PRO A 107 2.42 18.95 0.88
C PRO A 107 2.12 18.43 2.30
N ASN A 108 2.25 19.30 3.30
CA ASN A 108 2.07 18.89 4.70
C ASN A 108 0.57 18.83 5.09
N GLN A 109 -0.23 19.78 4.59
CA GLN A 109 -1.68 19.93 4.84
C GLN A 109 -2.42 20.42 3.61
#